data_AF-A0A854BH19-F1
#
_entry.id   AF-A0A854BH19-F1
#
_cell.length_a   1.000
_cell.length_b   1.000
_cell.length_c   1.000
_cell.angle_alpha   90.00
_cell.angle_beta   90.00
_cell.angle_gamma   90.00
#
_symmetry.space_group_name_H-M   'P 1'
#
loop_
_entity.id
_entity.type
_entity.pdbx_description
1 polymer ?
#
loop_
_entity_poly.entity_id
_entity_poly.type
_entity_poly.pdbx_seq_one_letter_code
_entity_poly.pdbx_strand_id
1 'polypeptide(L)' 'MRNHTIHPRGRDSHNLNKFTWRFIALSAAKPRVITIVATSEQEARQQSPAGCVMVFTARIRKEVRHA' A
#
# COMPACT_ATOMS: atom_id res chain seq x y z
N MET A 1 -0.33 -11.68 -25.45
CA MET A 1 -1.57 -10.86 -25.39
C MET A 1 -1.99 -10.77 -23.92
N ARG A 2 -1.79 -9.64 -23.24
CA ARG A 2 -2.04 -9.48 -21.79
C ARG A 2 -3.50 -9.12 -21.56
N ASN A 3 -4.22 -9.98 -20.84
CA ASN A 3 -5.58 -9.71 -20.38
C ASN A 3 -5.53 -8.68 -19.24
N HIS A 4 -6.02 -7.47 -19.50
CA HIS A 4 -6.22 -6.42 -18.51
C HIS A 4 -7.68 -6.51 -18.03
N THR A 5 -7.91 -7.14 -16.88
CA THR A 5 -9.22 -7.13 -16.21
C THR A 5 -9.39 -5.78 -15.54
N ILE A 6 -9.97 -4.81 -16.25
CA ILE A 6 -10.43 -3.55 -15.65
C ILE A 6 -11.72 -3.86 -14.89
N HIS A 7 -11.61 -4.02 -13.57
CA HIS A 7 -12.78 -4.08 -12.71
C HIS A 7 -13.41 -2.67 -12.60
N PRO A 8 -14.72 -2.50 -12.88
CA PRO A 8 -15.38 -1.21 -12.78
C PRO A 8 -15.42 -0.78 -11.32
N ARG A 9 -14.62 0.24 -10.99
CA ARG A 9 -14.42 0.75 -9.64
C ARG A 9 -15.63 1.61 -9.24
N GLY A 10 -16.69 0.92 -8.80
CA GLY A 10 -17.88 1.50 -8.19
C GLY A 10 -17.56 2.19 -6.86
N ARG A 11 -18.21 3.33 -6.66
CA ARG A 11 -18.09 4.31 -5.59
C ARG A 11 -18.21 3.70 -4.17
N ASP A 12 -17.49 4.33 -3.22
CA ASP A 12 -17.63 4.29 -1.74
C ASP A 12 -17.18 3.07 -0.92
N SER A 13 -16.77 1.94 -1.50
CA SER A 13 -16.12 0.86 -0.71
C SER A 13 -14.63 1.13 -0.39
N HIS A 14 -14.00 2.06 -1.13
CA HIS A 14 -12.55 2.29 -1.06
C HIS A 14 -12.06 2.92 0.24
N ASN A 15 -12.90 3.49 1.11
CA ASN A 15 -12.41 4.09 2.35
C ASN A 15 -12.41 3.12 3.54
N LEU A 16 -13.27 2.10 3.57
CA LEU A 16 -13.41 1.22 4.74
C LEU A 16 -12.31 0.15 4.83
N ASN A 17 -11.74 -0.23 3.68
CA ASN A 17 -10.74 -1.30 3.55
C ASN A 17 -9.32 -0.77 3.27
N LYS A 18 -9.09 0.54 3.39
CA LYS A 18 -7.75 1.11 3.26
C LYS A 18 -6.96 0.85 4.53
N PHE A 19 -5.87 0.11 4.39
CA PHE A 19 -4.87 -0.08 5.43
C PHE A 19 -3.64 0.77 5.12
N THR A 20 -2.96 1.18 6.18
CA THR A 20 -1.65 1.79 6.11
C THR A 20 -0.61 0.68 6.15
N TRP A 21 0.08 0.49 5.03
CA TRP A 21 1.16 -0.47 4.87
C TRP A 21 2.50 0.25 5.08
N ARG A 22 3.31 -0.24 6.02
CA ARG A 22 4.66 0.27 6.27
C ARG A 22 5.69 -0.68 5.72
N PHE A 23 6.70 -0.10 5.07
CA PHE A 23 7.83 -0.80 4.51
C PHE A 23 9.13 -0.12 4.91
N ILE A 24 10.21 -0.88 5.04
CA ILE A 24 11.57 -0.34 5.09
C ILE A 24 12.20 -0.49 3.72
N ALA A 25 12.63 0.62 3.14
CA ALA A 25 13.47 0.65 1.94
C ALA A 25 14.93 0.45 2.34
N LEU A 26 15.51 -0.68 1.96
CA LEU A 26 16.91 -1.04 2.24
C LEU A 26 17.88 -0.63 1.14
N SER A 27 17.37 -0.27 -0.04
CA SER A 27 18.17 0.10 -1.22
C SER A 27 18.74 1.52 -1.19
N ALA A 28 18.28 2.37 -0.27
CA ALA A 28 18.85 3.69 -0.10
C ALA A 28 20.11 3.58 0.77
N ALA A 29 21.09 4.48 0.55
CA ALA A 29 22.30 4.59 1.37
C ALA A 29 22.00 4.72 2.90
N LYS A 30 20.74 5.00 3.26
CA LYS A 30 20.21 4.93 4.62
C LYS A 30 18.85 4.23 4.60
N PRO A 31 18.57 3.28 5.52
CA PRO A 31 17.24 2.69 5.65
C PRO A 31 16.18 3.77 5.89
N ARG A 32 15.08 3.72 5.14
CA ARG A 32 13.95 4.65 5.28
C ARG A 32 12.64 3.91 5.40
N VAL A 33 11.77 4.38 6.29
CA VAL A 33 10.41 3.85 6.40
C VAL A 33 9.51 4.59 5.41
N ILE A 34 8.86 3.84 4.52
CA ILE A 34 7.87 4.34 3.57
C ILE A 34 6.50 3.84 4.01
N THR A 35 5.51 4.72 3.94
CA THR A 35 4.14 4.44 4.35
C THR A 35 3.21 4.60 3.15
N ILE A 36 2.44 3.58 2.83
CA ILE A 36 1.57 3.54 1.66
C ILE A 36 0.16 3.12 2.10
N VAL A 37 -0.85 3.90 1.72
CA VAL A 37 -2.25 3.58 2.01
C VAL A 37 -2.82 2.79 0.84
N ALA A 38 -3.18 1.54 1.07
CA ALA A 38 -3.70 0.64 0.04
C ALA A 38 -4.66 -0.38 0.62
N THR A 39 -5.48 -0.97 -0.24
CA THR A 39 -6.42 -2.02 0.18
C THR A 39 -5.74 -3.38 0.35
N SER A 40 -4.65 -3.62 -0.37
CA SER A 40 -3.86 -4.85 -0.32
C SER A 40 -2.36 -4.56 -0.28
N GLU A 41 -1.57 -5.54 0.16
CA GLU A 41 -0.11 -5.45 0.12
C GLU A 41 0.39 -5.30 -1.31
N GLN A 42 -0.21 -6.00 -2.27
CA GLN A 42 0.20 -5.97 -3.67
C GLN A 42 0.02 -4.58 -4.28
N GLU A 43 -1.12 -3.92 -4.00
CA GLU A 43 -1.37 -2.54 -4.43
C GLU A 43 -0.37 -1.59 -3.76
N ALA A 44 0.01 -1.84 -2.50
CA ALA A 44 1.05 -1.08 -1.82
C ALA A 44 2.46 -1.30 -2.41
N ARG A 45 2.79 -2.54 -2.81
CA ARG A 45 4.05 -2.87 -3.49
C ARG A 45 4.13 -2.25 -4.88
N GLN A 46 3.02 -2.20 -5.61
CA GLN A 46 2.99 -1.56 -6.93
C GLN A 46 3.22 -0.04 -6.86
N GLN A 47 2.86 0.59 -5.75
CA GLN A 47 3.15 2.00 -5.47
C GLN A 47 4.55 2.23 -4.90
N SER A 48 5.28 1.17 -4.54
CA SER A 48 6.63 1.32 -4.01
C SER A 48 7.60 1.76 -5.12
N PRO A 49 8.63 2.56 -4.82
CA PRO A 49 9.60 3.03 -5.81
C PRO A 49 10.29 1.86 -6.53
N ALA A 50 10.39 1.95 -7.86
CA ALA A 50 11.11 0.95 -8.65
C ALA A 50 12.59 0.90 -8.26
N GLY A 51 13.18 -0.30 -8.28
CA GLY A 51 14.59 -0.51 -7.95
C GLY A 51 14.90 -0.49 -6.44
N CYS A 52 13.88 -0.46 -5.57
CA CYS A 52 14.08 -0.51 -4.13
C CYS A 52 13.71 -1.86 -3.51
N VAL A 53 14.59 -2.42 -2.68
CA VAL A 53 14.28 -3.58 -1.84
C VAL A 53 13.45 -3.10 -0.66
N MET A 54 12.19 -3.52 -0.64
CA MET A 54 11.18 -3.11 0.33
C MET A 54 10.80 -4.28 1.22
N VAL A 55 11.06 -4.15 2.52
CA VAL A 55 10.67 -5.14 3.54
C VAL A 55 9.38 -4.69 4.20
N PHE A 56 8.36 -5.53 4.18
CA PHE A 56 7.09 -5.26 4.87
C PHE A 56 7.30 -5.29 6.39
N THR A 57 6.81 -4.27 7.09
CA THR A 57 6.99 -4.17 8.55
C THR A 57 5.69 -4.17 9.33
N ALA A 58 4.62 -3.55 8.81
CA ALA A 58 3.36 -3.44 9.54
C ALA A 58 2.17 -3.12 8.63
N ARG A 59 0.99 -3.63 9.00
CA ARG A 59 -0.31 -3.24 8.44
C ARG A 59 -1.15 -2.61 9.55
N ILE A 60 -1.47 -1.33 9.40
CA ILE A 60 -2.17 -0.53 10.41
C ILE A 60 -3.53 -0.10 9.85
N ARG A 61 -4.61 -0.34 10.60
CA ARG A 61 -5.93 0.18 10.25
C ARG A 61 -6.07 1.59 10.82
N LYS A 62 -6.58 2.54 10.03
CA LYS A 62 -6.93 3.86 10.56
C LYS A 62 -8.15 3.68 11.46
N GLU A 63 -7.98 3.90 12.77
CA GLU A 63 -9.10 3.86 13.70
C GLU A 63 -10.10 4.95 13.35
N VAL A 64 -11.38 4.58 13.25
CA VAL A 64 -12.46 5.55 13.10
C VAL A 64 -12.75 6.05 14.51
N ARG A 65 -12.31 7.28 14.82
CA ARG A 65 -12.67 7.91 16.09
C ARG A 65 -14.16 8.26 16.01
N HIS A 66 -14.99 7.53 16.74
CA HIS A 66 -16.37 7.95 16.96
C HIS A 66 -16.31 9.15 17.92
N ALA A 67 -16.76 10.31 17.43
CA ALA A 67 -16.91 11.52 18.22
C ALA A 67 -18.20 11.45 19.05
#